data_AF-A0A9D8VM45-F1
#
_entry.id   AF-A0A9D8VM45-F1
#
_cell.length_a   1.000
_cell.length_b   1.000
_cell.length_c   1.000
_cell.angle_alpha   90.00
_cell.angle_beta   90.00
_cell.angle_gamma   90.00
#
_symmetry.space_group_name_H-M   'P 1'
#
loop_
_entity.id
_entity.type
_entity.pdbx_description
1 polymer ?
#
loop_
_entity_poly.entity_id
_entity_poly.type
_entity_poly.pdbx_seq_one_letter_code
_entity_poly.pdbx_strand_id
1 'polypeptide(L)'
;MTGIELLGWVGFGILVAAWIPQTWETIKEGSTSMNIAFIIMYFSSSLMLTVYSVLIDDTVFTALNALLTIGSGINLYFKLFPRKKG
;
A
#
# COMPACT_ATOMS: atom_id res chain seq x y z
N MET A 1 -18.59 -9.89 13.87
CA MET A 1 -17.13 -9.82 13.91
C MET A 1 -16.62 -10.79 14.95
N THR A 2 -15.81 -11.75 14.57
CA THR A 2 -15.12 -12.65 15.52
C THR A 2 -13.96 -11.92 16.20
N GLY A 3 -13.44 -12.44 17.31
CA GLY A 3 -12.26 -11.86 17.97
C GLY A 3 -11.01 -11.85 17.07
N ILE A 4 -10.91 -12.80 16.15
CA ILE A 4 -9.81 -12.89 15.15
C ILE A 4 -9.96 -11.77 14.10
N GLU A 5 -11.16 -11.55 13.59
CA GLU A 5 -11.43 -10.44 12.65
C GLU A 5 -11.14 -9.08 13.29
N LEU A 6 -11.50 -8.88 14.56
CA LEU A 6 -11.21 -7.64 15.28
C LEU A 6 -9.70 -7.37 15.35
N LEU A 7 -8.90 -8.38 15.68
CA LEU A 7 -7.44 -8.28 15.69
C LEU A 7 -6.90 -7.86 14.31
N GLY A 8 -7.45 -8.46 13.25
CA GLY A 8 -7.13 -8.12 11.87
C GLY A 8 -7.41 -6.65 11.53
N TRP A 9 -8.60 -6.15 11.87
CA TRP A 9 -8.98 -4.76 11.64
C TRP A 9 -8.19 -3.76 12.47
N VAL A 10 -7.81 -4.11 13.71
CA VAL A 10 -6.91 -3.28 14.53
C VAL A 10 -5.53 -3.20 13.89
N GLY A 11 -4.97 -4.32 13.45
CA GLY A 11 -3.70 -4.37 12.71
C GLY A 11 -3.75 -3.54 11.42
N PHE A 12 -4.86 -3.65 10.67
CA PHE A 12 -5.10 -2.82 9.49
C PHE A 12 -5.13 -1.33 9.83
N GLY A 13 -5.83 -0.92 10.89
CA GLY A 13 -5.88 0.49 11.30
C GLY A 13 -4.50 1.08 11.62
N ILE A 14 -3.64 0.30 12.28
CA ILE A 14 -2.24 0.70 12.55
C ILE A 14 -1.46 0.86 11.24
N LEU A 15 -1.62 -0.08 10.30
CA LEU A 15 -0.96 0.01 8.98
C LEU A 15 -1.44 1.22 8.19
N VAL A 16 -2.75 1.52 8.18
CA VAL A 16 -3.29 2.74 7.57
C VAL A 16 -2.63 3.98 8.16
N ALA A 17 -2.54 4.07 9.49
CA ALA A 17 -1.90 5.19 10.17
C ALA A 17 -0.42 5.35 9.82
N ALA A 18 0.30 4.25 9.55
CA ALA A 18 1.69 4.28 9.10
C ALA A 18 1.84 4.68 7.62
N TRP A 19 0.93 4.22 6.74
CA TRP A 19 0.99 4.48 5.31
C TRP A 19 0.55 5.89 4.91
N ILE A 20 -0.40 6.49 5.63
CA ILE A 20 -0.88 7.85 5.35
C ILE A 20 0.27 8.88 5.32
N PRO A 21 1.10 9.04 6.37
CA PRO A 21 2.16 10.05 6.37
C PRO A 21 3.20 9.78 5.28
N GLN A 22 3.62 8.54 5.08
CA GLN A 22 4.60 8.16 4.04
C GLN A 22 4.08 8.48 2.63
N THR A 23 2.82 8.13 2.36
CA THR A 23 2.17 8.39 1.06
C THR A 23 2.03 9.89 0.84
N TRP A 24 1.62 10.63 1.89
CA TRP A 24 1.49 12.08 1.85
C TRP A 24 2.82 12.77 1.56
N GLU A 25 3.91 12.36 2.21
CA GLU A 25 5.26 12.86 1.94
C GLU A 25 5.66 12.66 0.49
N THR A 26 5.45 11.46 -0.06
CA THR A 26 5.74 11.15 -1.47
C THR A 26 4.96 12.04 -2.44
N ILE A 27 3.66 12.23 -2.19
CA ILE A 27 2.80 13.11 -3.00
C ILE A 27 3.27 14.56 -2.90
N LYS A 28 3.57 15.04 -1.68
CA LYS A 28 3.98 16.41 -1.41
C LYS A 28 5.33 16.74 -2.06
N GLU A 29 6.30 15.83 -1.94
CA GLU A 29 7.62 15.96 -2.57
C GLU A 29 7.55 15.76 -4.08
N GLY A 30 6.56 15.00 -4.55
CA GLY A 30 6.41 14.62 -5.95
C GLY A 30 7.52 13.69 -6.43
N SER A 31 8.23 13.02 -5.51
CA SER A 31 9.29 12.07 -5.82
C SER A 31 9.45 11.09 -4.65
N THR A 32 10.11 9.97 -4.88
CA THR A 32 10.48 9.04 -3.79
C THR A 32 11.91 8.55 -3.94
N SER A 33 12.63 8.51 -2.82
CA SER A 33 13.99 7.97 -2.73
C SER A 33 14.02 6.43 -2.71
N MET A 34 12.87 5.80 -2.53
CA MET A 34 12.73 4.35 -2.39
C MET A 34 13.26 3.60 -3.63
N ASN A 35 13.86 2.41 -3.41
CA ASN A 35 14.46 1.62 -4.49
C ASN A 35 13.37 1.11 -5.46
N ILE A 36 13.61 1.25 -6.77
CA ILE A 36 12.62 0.88 -7.78
C ILE A 36 12.29 -0.63 -7.79
N ALA A 37 13.28 -1.50 -7.59
CA ALA A 37 13.06 -2.93 -7.50
C ALA A 37 12.21 -3.28 -6.28
N PHE A 38 12.46 -2.62 -5.15
CA PHE A 38 11.62 -2.76 -3.96
C PHE A 38 10.17 -2.36 -4.24
N ILE A 39 9.94 -1.18 -4.85
CA ILE A 39 8.59 -0.72 -5.17
C ILE A 39 7.88 -1.70 -6.11
N ILE A 40 8.54 -2.16 -7.16
CA ILE A 40 7.96 -3.10 -8.13
C ILE A 40 7.57 -4.41 -7.44
N MET A 41 8.48 -5.01 -6.67
CA MET A 41 8.20 -6.25 -5.95
C MET A 41 7.05 -6.07 -4.95
N TYR A 42 7.02 -4.95 -4.23
CA TYR A 42 6.00 -4.67 -3.24
C TYR A 42 4.62 -4.42 -3.87
N PHE A 43 4.58 -3.65 -4.96
CA PHE A 43 3.36 -3.42 -5.74
C PHE A 43 2.82 -4.71 -6.36
N SER A 44 3.67 -5.49 -7.04
CA SER A 44 3.23 -6.72 -7.69
C SER A 44 2.75 -7.76 -6.68
N SER A 45 3.47 -7.91 -5.55
CA SER A 45 3.10 -8.88 -4.52
C SER A 45 1.79 -8.50 -3.83
N SER A 46 1.64 -7.25 -3.40
CA SER A 46 0.39 -6.78 -2.78
C SER A 46 -0.79 -6.83 -3.75
N LEU A 47 -0.60 -6.53 -5.03
CA LEU A 47 -1.67 -6.67 -6.03
C LEU A 47 -2.11 -8.14 -6.18
N MET A 48 -1.16 -9.07 -6.32
CA MET A 48 -1.46 -10.49 -6.41
C MET A 48 -2.16 -11.01 -5.15
N LEU A 49 -1.74 -10.57 -3.97
CA LEU A 49 -2.38 -10.93 -2.69
C LEU A 49 -3.76 -10.30 -2.53
N THR A 50 -4.00 -9.11 -3.10
CA THR A 50 -5.34 -8.50 -3.16
C THR A 50 -6.28 -9.36 -4.00
N VAL A 51 -5.84 -9.79 -5.20
CA VAL A 51 -6.65 -10.68 -6.04
C VAL A 51 -6.91 -12.01 -5.32
N TYR A 52 -5.86 -12.61 -4.74
CA TYR A 52 -5.99 -13.85 -3.98
C TYR A 52 -6.99 -13.72 -2.82
N SER A 53 -6.91 -12.66 -2.02
CA SER A 53 -7.78 -12.45 -0.86
C SER A 53 -9.24 -12.23 -1.23
N VAL A 54 -9.52 -11.56 -2.36
CA VAL A 54 -10.86 -11.46 -2.92
C VAL A 54 -11.40 -12.84 -3.31
N LEU A 55 -10.57 -13.71 -3.90
CA LEU A 55 -11.00 -15.05 -4.32
C LEU A 55 -11.32 -15.99 -3.15
N ILE A 56 -10.83 -15.71 -1.95
CA ILE A 56 -11.11 -16.48 -0.73
C ILE A 56 -12.07 -15.75 0.23
N ASP A 57 -12.68 -14.65 -0.22
CA ASP A 57 -13.60 -13.79 0.56
C ASP A 57 -13.01 -13.29 1.90
N ASP A 58 -11.68 -13.12 1.99
CA ASP A 58 -11.02 -12.57 3.18
C ASP A 58 -10.98 -11.03 3.12
N THR A 59 -11.95 -10.41 3.79
CA THR A 59 -12.13 -8.96 3.79
C THR A 59 -10.98 -8.19 4.44
N VAL A 60 -10.39 -8.71 5.53
CA VAL A 60 -9.28 -8.03 6.22
C VAL A 60 -8.04 -8.06 5.35
N PHE A 61 -7.72 -9.23 4.79
CA PHE A 61 -6.54 -9.40 3.96
C PHE A 61 -6.68 -8.65 2.64
N THR A 62 -7.90 -8.56 2.10
CA THR A 62 -8.22 -7.72 0.93
C THR A 62 -7.97 -6.25 1.24
N ALA A 63 -8.54 -5.71 2.33
CA ALA A 63 -8.38 -4.30 2.68
C ALA A 63 -6.90 -3.93 2.89
N LEU A 64 -6.15 -4.80 3.59
CA LEU A 64 -4.73 -4.62 3.86
C LEU A 64 -3.93 -4.57 2.55
N ASN A 65 -4.05 -5.59 1.69
CA ASN A 65 -3.26 -5.63 0.46
C ASN A 65 -3.69 -4.57 -0.55
N ALA A 66 -4.97 -4.20 -0.60
CA ALA A 66 -5.44 -3.12 -1.45
C ALA A 66 -4.79 -1.78 -1.05
N LEU A 67 -4.72 -1.48 0.26
CA LEU A 67 -4.02 -0.30 0.77
C LEU A 67 -2.54 -0.32 0.34
N LEU A 68 -1.85 -1.44 0.52
CA LEU A 68 -0.44 -1.59 0.13
C LEU A 68 -0.24 -1.41 -1.38
N THR A 69 -1.15 -1.96 -2.18
CA THR A 69 -1.14 -1.85 -3.64
C THR A 69 -1.29 -0.38 -4.05
N ILE A 70 -2.22 0.35 -3.44
CA ILE A 70 -2.43 1.78 -3.71
C ILE A 70 -1.21 2.60 -3.29
N GLY A 71 -0.74 2.43 -2.05
CA GLY A 71 0.41 3.18 -1.52
C GLY A 71 1.69 2.94 -2.32
N SER A 72 1.99 1.69 -2.66
CA SER A 72 3.12 1.34 -3.52
C SER A 72 2.94 1.76 -4.98
N GLY A 73 1.71 1.76 -5.49
CA GLY A 73 1.38 2.31 -6.81
C GLY A 73 1.65 3.82 -6.90
N ILE A 74 1.33 4.57 -5.84
CA ILE A 74 1.68 6.00 -5.72
C ILE A 74 3.20 6.18 -5.71
N ASN A 75 3.92 5.39 -4.91
CA ASN A 75 5.39 5.41 -4.89
C ASN A 75 5.97 5.09 -6.27
N LEU A 76 5.41 4.09 -6.99
CA LEU A 76 5.84 3.71 -8.32
C LEU A 76 5.63 4.85 -9.32
N TYR A 77 4.45 5.47 -9.29
CA TYR A 77 4.13 6.62 -10.13
C TYR A 77 5.14 7.75 -9.95
N PHE A 78 5.38 8.20 -8.71
CA PHE A 78 6.32 9.29 -8.43
C PHE A 78 7.79 8.90 -8.58
N LYS A 79 8.12 7.61 -8.60
CA LYS A 79 9.46 7.12 -8.97
C LYS A 79 9.72 7.21 -10.47
N LEU A 80 8.72 6.86 -11.28
CA LEU A 80 8.80 6.86 -12.75
C LEU A 80 8.60 8.26 -13.34
N PHE A 81 7.75 9.08 -12.70
CA PHE A 81 7.37 10.42 -13.16
C PHE A 81 7.57 11.45 -12.04
N PRO A 82 8.82 11.69 -11.59
CA PRO A 82 9.08 12.68 -10.54
C PRO A 82 8.67 14.08 -10.99
N ARG A 83 8.00 14.83 -10.12
CA ARG A 83 7.62 16.22 -10.36
C ARG A 83 8.90 17.06 -10.49
N LYS A 84 9.06 17.76 -11.62
CA LYS A 84 10.16 18.72 -11.78
C LYS A 84 10.07 19.75 -10.64
N LYS A 85 11.17 19.94 -9.90
CA LYS A 85 11.32 21.11 -9.02
C LYS A 85 11.35 22.32 -9.96
N GLY A 86 10.25 23.05 -10.02
CA GLY A 86 10.18 24.36 -10.66
C GLY A 86 10.99 25.38 -9.85
#